data_AF-A0A348MK00-F1
#
_entry.id   AF-A0A348MK00-F1
#
_cell.length_a   1.000
_cell.length_b   1.000
_cell.length_c   1.000
_cell.angle_alpha   90.00
_cell.angle_beta   90.00
_cell.angle_gamma   90.00
#
_symmetry.space_group_name_H-M   'P 1'
#
loop_
_entity.id
_entity.type
_entity.pdbx_description
1 polymer ?
#
loop_
_entity_poly.entity_id
_entity_poly.type
_entity_poly.pdbx_seq_one_letter_code
_entity_poly.pdbx_strand_id
1 'polypeptide(L)'
;MIIDMDEKENLSYESLFLLIDISGREIEQKISLKSLNRIDIVDKFDIDLQKTKIYENEYFVLKSFNREDISGLLLKVLKIENLGERVLRLYVLPVDYIKIKKVIDYHNYKKVKCEKVVFKDILDENKKRGYLNLLRKNFKELSSFYKIDKDLIVKINSENDPFLLSEIVLSSLEIDSGLFYSFVFETDLEKRYKKLLLTIKEEIERKKLEERIYEEVLENIQENSEKVFLKEQLKIINRELGQNVDTGDEFLKLKNRILNSDLSNVAKEKALEEAHRLKSLPTYSPEYSIIKNYIDWILSLPWKRVTVDNFDIKLAKNILSKNHYGLAQVKERILEYLSVLKLSKNSKGHILCFVGAPGVGKTSLGQSIAQAMGRRFVRISLGGIKDESEIKGHRRTYVGAMPGRIIQMMKRAGVVNPVFMLDEIDKLGGDFKGDPSSAFLEILDPQINNSFSDNYLEIEYDLSKVLF
;
A
#
# COMPACT_ATOMS: atom_id res chain seq x y z
N MET A 1 -28.32 -56.09 -8.99
CA MET A 1 -29.36 -56.74 -8.18
C MET A 1 -30.12 -55.60 -7.52
N ILE A 2 -31.32 -55.33 -8.03
CA ILE A 2 -32.17 -54.21 -7.61
C ILE A 2 -32.74 -54.62 -6.26
N ILE A 3 -32.52 -53.82 -5.21
CA ILE A 3 -33.17 -53.98 -3.92
C ILE A 3 -34.22 -52.88 -3.85
N ASP A 4 -35.48 -53.28 -4.04
CA ASP A 4 -36.65 -52.49 -3.68
C ASP A 4 -36.61 -52.22 -2.17
N MET A 5 -36.78 -50.96 -1.76
CA MET A 5 -36.87 -50.57 -0.35
C MET A 5 -38.15 -49.77 -0.12
N ASP A 6 -39.28 -50.46 -0.17
CA ASP A 6 -40.41 -50.16 0.69
C ASP A 6 -40.30 -51.07 1.91
N GLU A 7 -39.66 -50.59 2.99
CA GLU A 7 -40.02 -50.95 4.36
C GLU A 7 -39.22 -50.09 5.36
N LYS A 8 -39.97 -49.46 6.27
CA LYS A 8 -39.48 -48.74 7.44
C LYS A 8 -38.62 -49.65 8.32
N GLU A 9 -37.59 -49.07 8.93
CA GLU A 9 -36.95 -49.56 10.16
C GLU A 9 -36.39 -50.99 10.12
N ASN A 10 -35.27 -51.22 9.41
CA ASN A 10 -34.18 -52.12 9.84
C ASN A 10 -33.09 -52.23 8.74
N LEU A 11 -32.13 -51.29 8.73
CA LEU A 11 -30.87 -51.51 8.03
C LEU A 11 -30.10 -52.63 8.75
N SER A 12 -30.19 -53.88 8.27
CA SER A 12 -29.31 -54.94 8.79
C SER A 12 -27.88 -54.72 8.26
N TYR A 13 -26.95 -54.37 9.15
CA TYR A 13 -25.57 -53.95 8.84
C TYR A 13 -24.64 -55.13 8.48
N GLU A 14 -25.08 -55.99 7.56
CA GLU A 14 -24.21 -56.95 6.84
C GLU A 14 -23.82 -56.47 5.44
N SER A 15 -24.42 -55.37 4.99
CA SER A 15 -24.27 -54.76 3.67
C SER A 15 -22.88 -54.15 3.45
N LEU A 16 -22.37 -54.29 2.22
CA LEU A 16 -21.12 -53.68 1.78
C LEU A 16 -21.36 -52.35 1.08
N PHE A 17 -20.89 -51.25 1.68
CA PHE A 17 -21.05 -49.90 1.14
C PHE A 17 -19.82 -49.47 0.34
N LEU A 18 -20.00 -48.65 -0.69
CA LEU A 18 -18.88 -48.06 -1.43
C LEU A 18 -18.08 -47.14 -0.50
N LEU A 19 -16.75 -47.30 -0.46
CA LEU A 19 -15.86 -46.40 0.26
C LEU A 19 -15.29 -45.37 -0.70
N ILE A 20 -15.57 -44.09 -0.43
CA ILE A 20 -14.94 -42.98 -1.13
C ILE A 20 -13.84 -42.44 -0.23
N ASP A 21 -12.61 -42.70 -0.65
CA ASP A 21 -11.40 -42.21 0.03
C ASP A 21 -10.97 -40.88 -0.61
N ILE A 22 -11.03 -39.81 0.18
CA ILE A 22 -10.69 -38.45 -0.24
C ILE A 22 -9.29 -38.02 0.25
N SER A 23 -8.49 -38.94 0.79
CA SER A 23 -7.13 -38.63 1.24
C SER A 23 -6.18 -38.36 0.08
N GLY A 24 -5.44 -37.25 0.19
CA GLY A 24 -4.39 -36.86 -0.77
C GLY A 24 -4.87 -36.09 -2.01
N ARG A 25 -6.12 -35.61 -2.04
CA ARG A 25 -6.59 -34.65 -3.06
C ARG A 25 -6.81 -33.31 -2.38
N GLU A 26 -6.27 -32.22 -2.95
CA GLU A 26 -6.65 -30.87 -2.57
C GLU A 26 -8.13 -30.69 -2.90
N ILE A 27 -8.98 -30.85 -1.89
CA ILE A 27 -10.37 -30.45 -1.98
C ILE A 27 -10.35 -28.94 -1.81
N GLU A 28 -10.34 -28.19 -2.92
CA GLU A 28 -10.34 -26.72 -2.90
C GLU A 28 -11.63 -26.11 -2.32
N GLN A 29 -12.56 -26.88 -1.77
CA GLN A 29 -13.83 -26.35 -1.27
C GLN A 29 -14.24 -26.93 0.10
N LYS A 30 -14.62 -26.00 0.99
CA LYS A 30 -15.19 -26.20 2.32
C LYS A 30 -16.28 -27.29 2.29
N ILE A 31 -16.00 -28.43 2.91
CA ILE A 31 -17.03 -29.41 3.25
C ILE A 31 -17.81 -28.85 4.44
N SER A 32 -18.92 -28.15 4.18
CA SER A 32 -19.89 -27.75 5.22
C SER A 32 -20.87 -28.90 5.42
N LEU A 33 -20.40 -29.98 6.05
CA LEU A 33 -21.23 -31.16 6.29
C LEU A 33 -22.33 -30.82 7.28
N LYS A 34 -23.54 -30.59 6.76
CA LYS A 34 -24.70 -30.21 7.54
C LYS A 34 -25.51 -31.43 8.00
N SER A 35 -25.09 -32.13 9.05
CA SER A 35 -25.89 -33.19 9.72
C SER A 35 -26.61 -32.64 10.96
N LEU A 36 -27.76 -33.09 11.47
CA LEU A 36 -28.57 -34.30 11.29
C LEU A 36 -30.04 -34.03 11.72
N ASN A 37 -30.96 -34.76 11.06
CA ASN A 37 -32.41 -34.98 11.27
C ASN A 37 -33.42 -33.85 11.03
N ARG A 38 -34.24 -34.04 9.98
CA ARG A 38 -35.43 -33.28 9.53
C ARG A 38 -35.20 -31.89 8.93
N ILE A 39 -34.11 -31.69 8.22
CA ILE A 39 -34.06 -30.60 7.26
C ILE A 39 -33.79 -31.29 5.93
N ASP A 40 -34.58 -30.99 4.91
CA ASP A 40 -34.27 -31.33 3.52
C ASP A 40 -33.02 -30.54 3.08
N ILE A 41 -31.89 -30.71 3.78
CA ILE A 41 -30.61 -30.09 3.46
C ILE A 41 -29.81 -31.09 2.67
N VAL A 42 -29.49 -30.67 1.47
CA VAL A 42 -28.73 -31.44 0.52
C VAL A 42 -27.32 -30.85 0.49
N ASP A 43 -26.33 -31.67 0.82
CA ASP A 43 -24.92 -31.26 0.81
C ASP A 43 -24.28 -31.53 -0.55
N LYS A 44 -23.21 -30.81 -0.91
CA LYS A 44 -22.59 -30.90 -2.23
C LYS A 44 -21.14 -31.39 -2.16
N PHE A 45 -20.82 -32.42 -2.93
CA PHE A 45 -19.47 -32.97 -3.05
C PHE A 45 -19.06 -33.07 -4.51
N ASP A 46 -17.93 -32.45 -4.85
CA ASP A 46 -17.33 -32.60 -6.17
C ASP A 46 -16.33 -33.78 -6.13
N ILE A 47 -16.55 -34.78 -6.99
CA ILE A 47 -15.72 -36.00 -7.06
C ILE A 47 -15.12 -36.14 -8.46
N ASP A 48 -13.80 -36.24 -8.53
CA ASP A 48 -13.05 -36.62 -9.73
C ASP A 48 -13.04 -38.14 -9.88
N LEU A 49 -13.88 -38.65 -10.78
CA LEU A 49 -14.09 -40.10 -10.96
C LEU A 49 -13.21 -40.61 -12.09
N GLN A 50 -12.34 -41.58 -11.79
CA GLN A 50 -11.63 -42.30 -12.84
C GLN A 50 -12.29 -43.64 -13.22
N LYS A 51 -13.01 -44.37 -12.34
CA LYS A 51 -13.54 -45.72 -12.69
C LYS A 51 -14.81 -46.22 -11.94
N THR A 52 -15.52 -45.39 -11.18
CA THR A 52 -16.72 -45.81 -10.40
C THR A 52 -17.98 -45.08 -10.86
N LYS A 53 -19.05 -45.83 -11.18
CA LYS A 53 -20.38 -45.27 -11.39
C LYS A 53 -21.08 -45.17 -10.04
N ILE A 54 -21.56 -43.97 -9.71
CA ILE A 54 -22.40 -43.69 -8.54
C ILE A 54 -23.80 -43.40 -9.07
N TYR A 55 -24.83 -43.96 -8.44
CA TYR A 55 -26.22 -43.75 -8.82
C TYR A 55 -26.99 -42.97 -7.74
N GLU A 56 -28.08 -42.30 -8.15
CA GLU A 56 -29.01 -41.69 -7.20
C GLU A 56 -29.62 -42.77 -6.28
N ASN A 57 -29.87 -42.41 -5.02
CA ASN A 57 -30.28 -43.27 -3.91
C ASN A 57 -29.25 -44.30 -3.42
N GLU A 58 -28.02 -44.34 -3.94
CA GLU A 58 -26.97 -45.19 -3.38
C GLU A 58 -26.39 -44.63 -2.08
N TYR A 59 -25.91 -45.55 -1.23
CA TYR A 59 -25.23 -45.24 0.01
C TYR A 59 -23.71 -45.41 -0.15
N PHE A 60 -22.95 -44.44 0.33
CA PHE A 60 -21.51 -44.51 0.37
C PHE A 60 -20.97 -44.01 1.70
N VAL A 61 -19.75 -44.42 2.00
CA VAL A 61 -19.05 -44.05 3.23
C VAL A 61 -17.96 -43.05 2.91
N LEU A 62 -18.03 -41.90 3.57
CA LEU A 62 -16.97 -40.89 3.53
C LEU A 62 -16.00 -41.14 4.68
N LYS A 63 -14.72 -41.33 4.35
CA LYS A 63 -13.63 -41.52 5.31
C LYS A 63 -12.65 -40.34 5.23
N SER A 64 -12.29 -39.79 6.37
CA SER A 64 -11.25 -38.76 6.50
C SER A 64 -10.05 -39.27 7.29
N PHE A 65 -8.86 -38.80 6.95
CA PHE A 65 -7.62 -39.22 7.59
C PHE A 65 -7.22 -38.26 8.71
N ASN A 66 -7.27 -38.77 9.94
CA ASN A 66 -6.17 -38.66 10.90
C ASN A 66 -6.48 -39.58 12.09
N ARG A 67 -5.62 -40.61 12.27
CA ARG A 67 -5.65 -41.70 13.27
C ARG A 67 -6.31 -43.01 12.81
N GLU A 68 -5.80 -44.09 13.40
CA GLU A 68 -6.17 -45.50 13.22
C GLU A 68 -7.64 -45.82 13.56
N ASP A 69 -8.41 -44.81 13.98
CA ASP A 69 -9.81 -44.99 14.34
C ASP A 69 -10.71 -45.00 13.12
N ILE A 70 -11.40 -46.13 13.02
CA ILE A 70 -12.08 -46.60 11.85
C ILE A 70 -13.50 -45.98 11.81
N SER A 71 -13.63 -44.65 11.81
CA SER A 71 -14.93 -43.96 11.83
C SER A 71 -15.18 -43.16 10.55
N GLY A 72 -16.42 -43.12 10.10
CA GLY A 72 -16.83 -42.43 8.87
C GLY A 72 -18.29 -42.00 8.94
N LEU A 73 -18.73 -41.28 7.91
CA LEU A 73 -20.10 -40.82 7.77
C LEU A 73 -20.78 -41.60 6.65
N LEU A 74 -21.93 -42.21 6.96
CA LEU A 74 -22.77 -42.85 5.95
C LEU A 74 -23.60 -41.78 5.26
N LEU A 75 -23.47 -41.68 3.94
CA LEU A 75 -24.13 -40.68 3.11
C LEU A 75 -25.03 -41.39 2.09
N LYS A 76 -26.22 -40.84 1.84
CA LYS A 76 -27.12 -41.25 0.76
C LYS A 76 -27.08 -40.22 -0.37
N VAL A 77 -26.88 -40.65 -1.61
CA VAL A 77 -26.94 -39.78 -2.79
C VAL A 77 -28.40 -39.44 -3.08
N LEU A 78 -28.74 -38.15 -3.12
CA LEU A 78 -30.07 -37.67 -3.49
C LEU A 78 -30.15 -37.28 -4.96
N LYS A 79 -29.09 -36.63 -5.48
CA LYS A 79 -29.04 -36.16 -6.87
C LYS A 79 -27.61 -36.14 -7.39
N ILE A 80 -27.44 -36.29 -8.70
CA ILE A 80 -26.14 -36.19 -9.38
C ILE A 80 -26.21 -35.13 -10.47
N GLU A 81 -25.22 -34.23 -10.50
CA GLU A 81 -25.05 -33.22 -11.54
C GLU A 81 -23.69 -33.38 -12.21
N ASN A 82 -23.66 -33.28 -13.54
CA ASN A 82 -22.44 -33.42 -14.32
C ASN A 82 -21.86 -32.05 -14.66
N LEU A 83 -20.62 -31.76 -14.20
CA LEU A 83 -19.95 -30.47 -14.37
C LEU A 83 -18.85 -30.50 -15.45
N GLY A 84 -18.57 -31.66 -16.06
CA GLY A 84 -17.56 -31.83 -17.12
C GLY A 84 -17.19 -33.30 -17.35
N GLU A 85 -16.24 -33.59 -18.24
CA GLU A 85 -15.91 -34.99 -18.62
C GLU A 85 -15.43 -35.89 -17.46
N ARG A 86 -14.94 -35.31 -16.35
CA ARG A 86 -14.36 -36.07 -15.21
C ARG A 86 -14.84 -35.66 -13.82
N VAL A 87 -15.71 -34.66 -13.71
CA VAL A 87 -16.16 -34.11 -12.41
C VAL A 87 -17.67 -34.23 -12.29
N LEU A 88 -18.11 -34.99 -11.27
CA LEU A 88 -19.50 -35.06 -10.86
C LEU A 88 -19.70 -34.29 -9.56
N ARG A 89 -20.83 -33.58 -9.46
CA ARG A 89 -21.35 -33.00 -8.23
C ARG A 89 -22.43 -33.88 -7.66
N LEU A 90 -22.19 -34.41 -6.47
CA LEU A 90 -23.15 -35.21 -5.72
C LEU A 90 -23.86 -34.36 -4.69
N TYR A 91 -25.17 -34.49 -4.71
CA TYR A 91 -26.09 -33.95 -3.72
C TYR A 91 -26.40 -35.07 -2.73
N VAL A 92 -26.02 -34.95 -1.46
CA VAL A 92 -26.03 -36.08 -0.51
C VAL A 92 -26.68 -35.74 0.83
N LEU A 93 -27.20 -36.77 1.50
CA LEU A 93 -27.83 -36.71 2.82
C LEU A 93 -27.01 -37.53 3.83
N PRO A 94 -26.56 -36.94 4.95
CA PRO A 94 -25.95 -37.70 6.03
C PRO A 94 -26.99 -38.54 6.77
N VAL A 95 -26.71 -39.85 6.88
CA VAL A 95 -27.64 -40.85 7.40
C VAL A 95 -27.22 -41.29 8.81
N ASP A 96 -25.96 -41.66 9.02
CA ASP A 96 -25.50 -42.12 10.33
C ASP A 96 -23.97 -42.03 10.49
N TYR A 97 -23.54 -41.98 11.75
CA TYR A 97 -22.13 -42.13 12.11
C TYR A 97 -21.80 -43.63 12.19
N ILE A 98 -20.75 -44.04 11.49
CA ILE A 98 -20.41 -45.46 11.36
C ILE A 98 -18.97 -45.74 11.72
N LYS A 99 -18.73 -46.90 12.32
CA LYS A 99 -17.42 -47.50 12.52
C LYS A 99 -17.19 -48.52 11.42
N ILE A 100 -16.25 -48.29 10.51
CA ILE A 100 -15.84 -49.30 9.53
C ILE A 100 -15.23 -50.49 10.31
N LYS A 101 -15.57 -51.71 9.92
CA LYS A 101 -15.08 -52.95 10.55
C LYS A 101 -14.12 -53.69 9.65
N LYS A 102 -14.38 -53.64 8.35
CA LYS A 102 -13.55 -54.30 7.35
C LYS A 102 -13.62 -53.52 6.05
N VAL A 103 -12.46 -53.29 5.45
CA VAL A 103 -12.34 -52.80 4.07
C VAL A 103 -12.14 -54.02 3.17
N ILE A 104 -12.87 -54.07 2.07
CA ILE A 104 -12.77 -55.11 1.05
C ILE A 104 -12.41 -54.44 -0.26
N ASP A 105 -11.24 -54.77 -0.79
CA ASP A 105 -10.78 -54.27 -2.08
C ASP A 105 -11.46 -55.05 -3.22
N TYR A 106 -12.14 -54.32 -4.10
CA TYR A 106 -12.61 -54.82 -5.39
C TYR A 106 -11.75 -54.17 -6.47
N HIS A 107 -11.43 -54.89 -7.56
CA HIS A 107 -10.43 -54.51 -8.57
C HIS A 107 -10.25 -53.00 -8.84
N ASN A 108 -11.34 -52.23 -8.97
CA ASN A 108 -11.31 -50.79 -9.26
C ASN A 108 -11.93 -49.89 -8.17
N TYR A 109 -12.40 -50.42 -7.04
CA TYR A 109 -13.04 -49.65 -5.95
C TYR A 109 -13.01 -50.39 -4.61
N LYS A 110 -13.22 -49.67 -3.50
CA LYS A 110 -13.26 -50.27 -2.17
C LYS A 110 -14.69 -50.35 -1.67
N LYS A 111 -15.04 -51.44 -0.98
CA LYS A 111 -16.26 -51.54 -0.19
C LYS A 111 -15.94 -51.72 1.28
N VAL A 112 -16.84 -51.29 2.15
CA VAL A 112 -16.68 -51.39 3.61
C VAL A 112 -17.88 -52.06 4.25
N LYS A 113 -17.59 -52.96 5.19
CA LYS A 113 -18.56 -53.39 6.21
C LYS A 113 -18.42 -52.43 7.38
N CYS A 114 -19.53 -51.85 7.84
CA CYS A 114 -19.53 -50.87 8.90
C CYS A 114 -20.65 -51.16 9.92
N GLU A 115 -20.47 -50.69 11.14
CA GLU A 115 -21.46 -50.75 12.22
C GLU A 115 -21.79 -49.33 12.69
N LYS A 116 -22.98 -49.12 13.25
CA LYS A 116 -23.36 -47.83 13.82
C LYS A 116 -22.47 -47.46 15.01
N VAL A 117 -22.05 -46.21 15.07
CA VAL A 117 -21.37 -45.66 16.24
C VAL A 117 -22.38 -45.49 17.36
N VAL A 118 -22.10 -46.08 18.52
CA VAL A 118 -22.85 -45.81 19.75
C VAL A 118 -22.15 -44.68 20.48
N PHE A 119 -22.82 -43.54 20.60
CA PHE A 119 -22.31 -42.41 21.37
C PHE A 119 -22.38 -42.72 22.86
N LYS A 120 -21.29 -42.41 23.57
CA LYS A 120 -21.22 -42.60 25.01
C LYS A 120 -21.95 -41.42 25.67
N ASP A 121 -23.19 -41.67 26.11
CA ASP A 121 -24.02 -40.70 26.81
C ASP A 121 -24.08 -41.02 28.31
N ILE A 122 -23.19 -40.41 29.09
CA ILE A 122 -23.15 -40.54 30.56
C ILE A 122 -23.71 -39.27 31.24
N LEU A 123 -24.38 -38.41 30.47
CA LEU A 123 -24.87 -37.15 30.99
C LEU A 123 -26.20 -37.37 31.72
N ASP A 124 -26.29 -36.85 32.94
CA ASP A 124 -27.58 -36.72 33.62
C ASP A 124 -28.48 -35.69 32.91
N GLU A 125 -29.79 -35.79 33.16
CA GLU A 125 -30.80 -34.91 32.57
C GLU A 125 -30.54 -33.41 32.83
N ASN A 126 -29.97 -33.07 33.99
CA ASN A 126 -29.68 -31.68 34.33
C ASN A 126 -28.54 -31.12 33.47
N LYS A 127 -27.47 -31.90 33.27
CA LYS A 127 -26.35 -31.53 32.39
C LYS A 127 -26.80 -31.45 30.93
N LYS A 128 -27.61 -32.40 30.46
CA LYS A 128 -28.19 -32.37 29.11
C LYS A 128 -28.97 -31.09 28.86
N ARG A 129 -29.86 -30.73 29.80
CA ARG A 129 -30.61 -29.47 29.75
C ARG A 129 -29.71 -28.23 29.81
N GLY A 130 -28.64 -28.30 30.59
CA GLY A 130 -27.61 -27.26 30.65
C GLY A 130 -26.94 -27.00 29.29
N TYR A 131 -26.45 -28.06 28.63
CA TYR A 131 -25.84 -27.96 27.30
C TYR A 131 -26.83 -27.48 26.25
N LEU A 132 -28.06 -27.98 26.28
CA LEU A 132 -29.12 -27.56 25.38
C LEU A 132 -29.40 -26.05 25.50
N ASN A 133 -29.52 -25.53 26.72
CA ASN A 133 -29.69 -24.09 26.95
C ASN A 133 -28.49 -23.26 26.49
N LEU A 134 -27.27 -23.74 26.74
CA LEU A 134 -26.04 -23.07 26.32
C LEU A 134 -25.92 -23.05 24.79
N LEU A 135 -26.17 -24.17 24.11
CA LEU A 135 -26.13 -24.26 22.65
C LEU A 135 -27.17 -23.33 22.03
N ARG A 136 -28.42 -23.34 22.51
CA ARG A 136 -29.46 -22.40 22.05
C ARG A 136 -29.05 -20.94 22.25
N LYS A 137 -28.51 -20.60 23.43
CA LYS A 137 -28.11 -19.22 23.75
C LYS A 137 -26.97 -18.73 22.83
N ASN A 138 -25.88 -19.48 22.75
CA ASN A 138 -24.73 -19.09 21.93
C ASN A 138 -25.07 -19.13 20.44
N PHE A 139 -25.88 -20.09 20.00
CA PHE A 139 -26.35 -20.11 18.61
C PHE A 139 -27.24 -18.91 18.28
N LYS A 140 -28.13 -18.49 19.19
CA LYS A 140 -28.95 -17.29 19.00
C LYS A 140 -28.07 -16.04 18.81
N GLU A 141 -27.03 -15.90 19.62
CA GLU A 141 -26.04 -14.83 19.46
C GLU A 141 -25.29 -14.97 18.13
N LEU A 142 -24.87 -16.18 17.77
CA LEU A 142 -24.22 -16.40 16.47
C LEU A 142 -25.16 -16.06 15.30
N SER A 143 -26.45 -16.33 15.45
CA SER A 143 -27.44 -16.13 14.40
C SER A 143 -27.74 -14.68 14.07
N SER A 144 -27.34 -13.71 14.91
CA SER A 144 -27.41 -12.31 14.53
C SER A 144 -26.37 -11.94 13.47
N PHE A 145 -25.26 -12.67 13.40
CA PHE A 145 -24.17 -12.41 12.44
C PHE A 145 -24.38 -13.13 11.09
N TYR A 146 -25.16 -14.20 11.06
CA TYR A 146 -25.42 -14.97 9.85
C TYR A 146 -26.86 -14.75 9.35
N LYS A 147 -27.04 -14.64 8.04
CA LYS A 147 -28.37 -14.67 7.40
C LYS A 147 -28.91 -16.11 7.41
N ILE A 148 -29.26 -16.61 8.59
CA ILE A 148 -29.84 -17.94 8.77
C ILE A 148 -31.33 -17.90 8.41
N ASP A 149 -31.78 -18.97 7.76
CA ASP A 149 -33.17 -19.16 7.42
C ASP A 149 -34.06 -19.20 8.68
N LYS A 150 -35.21 -18.52 8.63
CA LYS A 150 -36.15 -18.44 9.76
C LYS A 150 -36.64 -19.82 10.17
N ASP A 151 -36.79 -20.73 9.21
CA ASP A 151 -37.22 -22.11 9.47
C ASP A 151 -36.20 -22.88 10.32
N LEU A 152 -34.90 -22.61 10.11
CA LEU A 152 -33.83 -23.21 10.91
C LEU A 152 -33.84 -22.69 12.35
N ILE A 153 -34.12 -21.39 12.55
CA ILE A 153 -34.22 -20.77 13.88
C ILE A 153 -35.41 -21.34 14.68
N VAL A 154 -36.59 -21.47 14.04
CA VAL A 154 -37.77 -22.07 14.67
C VAL A 154 -37.46 -23.49 15.14
N LYS A 155 -36.81 -24.26 14.28
CA LYS A 155 -36.47 -25.64 14.56
C LYS A 155 -35.50 -25.80 15.74
N ILE A 156 -34.43 -25.00 15.77
CA ILE A 156 -33.44 -25.00 16.87
C ILE A 156 -34.08 -24.66 18.21
N ASN A 157 -35.05 -23.74 18.22
CA ASN A 157 -35.77 -23.39 19.45
C ASN A 157 -36.71 -24.50 19.92
N SER A 158 -37.24 -25.32 18.99
CA SER A 158 -38.13 -26.44 19.30
C SER A 158 -37.40 -27.77 19.60
N GLU A 159 -36.13 -27.91 19.19
CA GLU A 159 -35.38 -29.17 19.29
C GLU A 159 -34.94 -29.45 20.74
N ASN A 160 -35.45 -30.53 21.32
CA ASN A 160 -35.24 -30.87 22.73
C ASN A 160 -34.15 -31.92 22.95
N ASP A 161 -33.61 -32.51 21.88
CA ASP A 161 -32.45 -33.39 21.96
C ASP A 161 -31.14 -32.57 21.85
N PRO A 162 -30.29 -32.53 22.89
CA PRO A 162 -29.01 -31.82 22.83
C PRO A 162 -28.08 -32.36 21.73
N PHE A 163 -28.18 -33.64 21.39
CA PHE A 163 -27.38 -34.23 20.33
C PHE A 163 -27.81 -33.68 18.97
N LEU A 164 -29.10 -33.76 18.64
CA LEU A 164 -29.63 -33.23 17.38
C LEU A 164 -29.41 -31.72 17.26
N LEU A 165 -29.60 -30.98 18.35
CA LEU A 165 -29.30 -29.56 18.38
C LEU A 165 -27.82 -29.29 18.09
N SER A 166 -26.90 -30.07 18.68
CA SER A 166 -25.47 -29.91 18.44
C SER A 166 -25.09 -30.15 16.98
N GLU A 167 -25.77 -31.11 16.33
CA GLU A 167 -25.58 -31.42 14.93
C GLU A 167 -26.08 -30.25 14.07
N ILE A 168 -27.32 -29.81 14.25
CA ILE A 168 -27.89 -28.67 13.52
C ILE A 168 -27.01 -27.42 13.68
N VAL A 169 -26.47 -27.17 14.88
CA VAL A 169 -25.55 -26.06 15.10
C VAL A 169 -24.23 -26.27 14.37
N LEU A 170 -23.57 -27.42 14.51
CA LEU A 170 -22.32 -27.74 13.80
C LEU A 170 -22.47 -27.56 12.29
N SER A 171 -23.61 -28.00 11.76
CA SER A 171 -24.03 -27.85 10.37
C SER A 171 -23.92 -26.38 9.92
N SER A 172 -24.43 -25.47 10.73
CA SER A 172 -24.55 -24.06 10.38
C SER A 172 -23.24 -23.28 10.46
N LEU A 173 -22.19 -23.85 11.08
CA LEU A 173 -20.91 -23.18 11.26
C LEU A 173 -20.03 -23.30 10.00
N GLU A 174 -19.33 -22.21 9.67
CA GLU A 174 -18.28 -22.23 8.66
C GLU A 174 -16.92 -22.60 9.27
N ILE A 175 -16.72 -23.89 9.52
CA ILE A 175 -15.48 -24.42 10.11
C ILE A 175 -14.58 -25.10 9.08
N ASP A 176 -13.28 -25.16 9.39
CA ASP A 176 -12.33 -25.90 8.59
C ASP A 176 -12.56 -27.42 8.67
N SER A 177 -12.04 -28.13 7.67
CA SER A 177 -12.23 -29.57 7.55
C SER A 177 -11.61 -30.36 8.71
N GLY A 178 -10.44 -29.95 9.21
CA GLY A 178 -9.77 -30.60 10.33
C GLY A 178 -10.60 -30.53 11.62
N LEU A 179 -11.15 -29.37 11.91
CA LEU A 179 -12.03 -29.12 13.04
C LEU A 179 -13.34 -29.89 12.87
N PHE A 180 -13.96 -29.88 11.69
CA PHE A 180 -15.15 -30.67 11.40
C PHE A 180 -14.94 -32.17 11.70
N TYR A 181 -13.86 -32.75 11.18
CA TYR A 181 -13.56 -34.17 11.41
C TYR A 181 -13.31 -34.49 12.87
N SER A 182 -12.69 -33.56 13.60
CA SER A 182 -12.46 -33.72 15.02
C SER A 182 -13.76 -33.72 15.85
N PHE A 183 -14.90 -33.31 15.29
CA PHE A 183 -16.23 -33.60 15.85
C PHE A 183 -16.68 -35.00 15.45
N VAL A 184 -16.64 -35.36 14.17
CA VAL A 184 -17.05 -36.70 13.68
C VAL A 184 -16.40 -37.84 14.46
N PHE A 185 -15.14 -37.68 14.88
CA PHE A 185 -14.39 -38.69 15.64
C PHE A 185 -14.64 -38.69 17.16
N GLU A 186 -15.33 -37.68 17.71
CA GLU A 186 -15.60 -37.60 19.15
C GLU A 186 -16.90 -38.35 19.50
N THR A 187 -16.73 -39.52 20.12
CA THR A 187 -17.83 -40.40 20.55
C THR A 187 -18.35 -40.08 21.96
N ASP A 188 -17.60 -39.30 22.75
CA ASP A 188 -18.03 -38.83 24.07
C ASP A 188 -18.86 -37.55 23.92
N LEU A 189 -20.15 -37.62 24.24
CA LEU A 189 -21.08 -36.50 24.03
C LEU A 189 -20.71 -35.28 24.88
N GLU A 190 -20.21 -35.47 26.10
CA GLU A 190 -19.84 -34.34 26.96
C GLU A 190 -18.65 -33.58 26.37
N LYS A 191 -17.64 -34.29 25.89
CA LYS A 191 -16.49 -33.67 25.21
C LYS A 191 -16.91 -32.98 23.93
N ARG A 192 -17.79 -33.61 23.14
CA ARG A 192 -18.33 -33.06 21.90
C ARG A 192 -19.05 -31.73 22.15
N TYR A 193 -19.94 -31.67 23.15
CA TYR A 193 -20.68 -30.44 23.48
C TYR A 193 -19.76 -29.33 23.98
N LYS A 194 -18.80 -29.63 24.86
CA LYS A 194 -17.82 -28.63 25.35
C LYS A 194 -17.03 -28.03 24.19
N LYS A 195 -16.55 -28.89 23.30
CA LYS A 195 -15.80 -28.47 22.12
C LYS A 195 -16.63 -27.58 21.20
N LEU A 196 -17.88 -27.97 20.94
CA LEU A 196 -18.78 -27.19 20.09
C LEU A 196 -19.05 -25.81 20.70
N LEU A 197 -19.28 -25.73 22.01
CA LEU A 197 -19.48 -24.46 22.71
C LEU A 197 -18.25 -23.55 22.64
N LEU A 198 -17.03 -24.09 22.72
CA LEU A 198 -15.80 -23.32 22.53
C LEU A 198 -15.70 -22.78 21.11
N THR A 199 -15.91 -23.63 20.11
CA THR A 199 -15.89 -23.24 18.70
C THR A 199 -16.91 -22.15 18.39
N ILE A 200 -18.15 -22.26 18.90
CA ILE A 200 -19.17 -21.22 18.71
C ILE A 200 -18.72 -19.89 19.33
N LYS A 201 -18.11 -19.91 20.52
CA LYS A 201 -17.63 -18.68 21.17
C LYS A 201 -16.51 -18.00 20.38
N GLU A 202 -15.53 -18.76 19.92
CA GLU A 202 -14.44 -18.24 19.09
C GLU A 202 -14.98 -17.63 17.79
N GLU A 203 -15.99 -18.28 17.20
CA GLU A 203 -16.67 -17.79 16.00
C GLU A 203 -17.42 -16.48 16.25
N ILE A 204 -18.14 -16.35 17.37
CA ILE A 204 -18.83 -15.11 17.77
C ILE A 204 -17.82 -13.97 17.92
N GLU A 205 -16.70 -14.20 18.61
CA GLU A 205 -15.69 -13.15 18.82
C GLU A 205 -15.03 -12.72 17.50
N ARG A 206 -14.79 -13.68 16.59
CA ARG A 206 -14.30 -13.36 15.24
C ARG A 206 -15.30 -12.48 14.49
N LYS A 207 -16.59 -12.79 14.54
CA LYS A 207 -17.64 -12.01 13.86
C LYS A 207 -17.82 -10.61 14.44
N LYS A 208 -17.76 -10.46 15.77
CA LYS A 208 -17.77 -9.13 16.41
C LYS A 208 -16.59 -8.26 15.98
N LEU A 209 -15.41 -8.86 15.80
CA LEU A 209 -14.24 -8.15 15.31
C LEU A 209 -14.42 -7.74 13.83
N GLU A 210 -14.94 -8.63 12.99
CA GLU A 210 -15.26 -8.31 11.59
C GLU A 210 -16.25 -7.14 11.49
N GLU A 211 -17.31 -7.13 12.30
CA GLU A 211 -18.27 -6.01 12.35
C GLU A 211 -17.63 -4.72 12.83
N ARG A 212 -16.80 -4.75 13.89
CA ARG A 212 -16.10 -3.55 14.36
C ARG A 212 -15.18 -2.96 13.30
N ILE A 213 -14.42 -3.80 12.60
CA ILE A 213 -13.57 -3.36 11.50
C ILE A 213 -14.42 -2.75 10.38
N TYR A 214 -15.55 -3.37 10.07
CA TYR A 214 -16.48 -2.86 9.06
C TYR A 214 -17.10 -1.52 9.48
N GLU A 215 -17.48 -1.36 10.75
CA GLU A 215 -17.95 -0.09 11.33
C GLU A 215 -16.87 0.98 11.30
N GLU A 216 -15.63 0.69 11.70
CA GLU A 216 -14.51 1.64 11.61
C GLU A 216 -14.24 2.07 10.15
N VAL A 217 -14.34 1.14 9.19
CA VAL A 217 -14.19 1.45 7.77
C VAL A 217 -15.39 2.29 7.28
N LEU A 218 -16.60 1.96 7.71
CA LEU A 218 -17.80 2.73 7.38
C LEU A 218 -17.80 4.10 8.04
N GLU A 219 -17.32 4.26 9.27
CA GLU A 219 -17.14 5.56 9.93
C GLU A 219 -16.08 6.38 9.20
N ASN A 220 -14.98 5.78 8.77
CA ASN A 220 -14.00 6.46 7.91
C ASN A 220 -14.61 6.86 6.56
N ILE A 221 -15.48 6.03 5.99
CA ILE A 221 -16.19 6.34 4.73
C ILE A 221 -17.29 7.37 4.96
N GLN A 222 -18.05 7.32 6.05
CA GLN A 222 -19.13 8.23 6.41
C GLN A 222 -18.58 9.56 6.86
N GLU A 223 -17.51 9.62 7.66
CA GLU A 223 -16.80 10.87 7.89
C GLU A 223 -16.31 11.47 6.58
N ASN A 224 -15.80 10.66 5.64
CA ASN A 224 -15.40 11.16 4.33
C ASN A 224 -16.60 11.54 3.45
N SER A 225 -17.72 10.83 3.55
CA SER A 225 -18.93 11.04 2.74
C SER A 225 -19.77 12.18 3.27
N GLU A 226 -19.89 12.35 4.59
CA GLU A 226 -20.41 13.53 5.27
C GLU A 226 -19.49 14.72 5.05
N LYS A 227 -18.15 14.59 5.14
CA LYS A 227 -17.24 15.68 4.72
C LYS A 227 -17.41 16.04 3.25
N VAL A 228 -17.73 15.07 2.37
CA VAL A 228 -18.00 15.30 0.94
C VAL A 228 -19.39 15.91 0.72
N PHE A 229 -20.41 15.45 1.42
CA PHE A 229 -21.80 15.91 1.33
C PHE A 229 -21.97 17.27 1.99
N LEU A 230 -21.36 17.52 3.16
CA LEU A 230 -21.24 18.84 3.77
C LEU A 230 -20.41 19.76 2.87
N LYS A 231 -19.37 19.28 2.17
CA LYS A 231 -18.67 20.05 1.13
C LYS A 231 -19.56 20.34 -0.07
N GLU A 232 -20.43 19.43 -0.49
CA GLU A 232 -21.37 19.66 -1.59
C GLU A 232 -22.49 20.60 -1.19
N GLN A 233 -23.07 20.46 0.02
CA GLN A 233 -24.03 21.40 0.58
C GLN A 233 -23.40 22.77 0.81
N LEU A 234 -22.17 22.85 1.34
CA LEU A 234 -21.41 24.09 1.41
C LEU A 234 -21.08 24.63 0.02
N LYS A 235 -20.80 23.78 -0.98
CA LYS A 235 -20.64 24.22 -2.39
C LYS A 235 -21.94 24.80 -2.95
N ILE A 236 -23.09 24.20 -2.65
CA ILE A 236 -24.41 24.66 -3.10
C ILE A 236 -24.75 25.99 -2.40
N ILE A 237 -24.57 26.07 -1.08
CA ILE A 237 -24.75 27.30 -0.29
C ILE A 237 -23.77 28.40 -0.76
N ASN A 238 -22.50 28.08 -1.02
CA ASN A 238 -21.50 29.05 -1.49
C ASN A 238 -21.73 29.47 -2.96
N ARG A 239 -22.34 28.60 -3.77
CA ARG A 239 -22.78 28.89 -5.16
C ARG A 239 -24.00 29.81 -5.17
N GLU A 240 -24.92 29.64 -4.23
CA GLU A 240 -26.02 30.58 -3.99
C GLU A 240 -25.55 31.92 -3.40
N LEU A 241 -24.46 31.91 -2.61
CA LEU A 241 -23.85 33.10 -2.02
C LEU A 241 -22.80 33.81 -2.91
N GLY A 242 -22.59 33.36 -4.15
CA GLY A 242 -21.76 34.05 -5.14
C GLY A 242 -20.25 34.11 -4.82
N GLN A 243 -19.72 33.21 -3.99
CA GLN A 243 -18.28 33.15 -3.70
C GLN A 243 -17.59 32.11 -4.61
N ASN A 244 -16.67 32.57 -5.46
CA ASN A 244 -15.95 31.76 -6.46
C ASN A 244 -15.14 30.61 -5.81
N VAL A 245 -15.39 29.37 -6.26
CA VAL A 245 -15.00 28.09 -5.63
C VAL A 245 -13.61 27.56 -6.04
N ASP A 246 -12.89 28.17 -6.98
CA ASP A 246 -11.65 27.58 -7.54
C ASP A 246 -10.41 27.63 -6.62
N THR A 247 -10.36 28.50 -5.61
CA THR A 247 -9.15 28.73 -4.80
C THR A 247 -8.81 27.63 -3.79
N GLY A 248 -9.79 26.81 -3.39
CA GLY A 248 -9.59 25.80 -2.34
C GLY A 248 -8.79 24.57 -2.78
N ASP A 249 -8.99 24.10 -4.02
CA ASP A 249 -8.32 22.92 -4.57
C ASP A 249 -6.88 23.24 -5.01
N GLU A 250 -6.64 24.44 -5.57
CA GLU A 250 -5.30 24.91 -5.91
C GLU A 250 -4.38 25.00 -4.69
N PHE A 251 -4.89 25.47 -3.56
CA PHE A 251 -4.12 25.57 -2.32
C PHE A 251 -3.62 24.19 -1.82
N LEU A 252 -4.48 23.18 -1.83
CA LEU A 252 -4.10 21.82 -1.38
C LEU A 252 -3.01 21.22 -2.27
N LYS A 253 -3.12 21.41 -3.59
CA LYS A 253 -2.09 20.99 -4.56
C LYS A 253 -0.76 21.72 -4.29
N LEU A 254 -0.81 23.03 -4.07
CA LEU A 254 0.38 23.84 -3.81
C LEU A 254 1.06 23.45 -2.49
N LYS A 255 0.28 23.26 -1.41
CA LYS A 255 0.77 22.80 -0.10
C LYS A 255 1.50 21.46 -0.21
N ASN A 256 0.91 20.49 -0.91
CA ASN A 256 1.54 19.18 -1.11
C ASN A 256 2.84 19.29 -1.92
N ARG A 257 2.91 20.15 -2.95
CA ARG A 257 4.14 20.41 -3.70
C ARG A 257 5.25 20.99 -2.82
N ILE A 258 4.91 21.93 -1.93
CA ILE A 258 5.87 22.53 -0.98
C ILE A 258 6.41 21.47 -0.02
N LEU A 259 5.53 20.66 0.58
CA LEU A 259 5.92 19.64 1.55
C LEU A 259 6.83 18.56 0.94
N ASN A 260 6.52 18.11 -0.27
CA ASN A 260 7.26 17.07 -0.99
C ASN A 260 8.53 17.58 -1.70
N SER A 261 8.81 18.88 -1.66
CA SER A 261 9.98 19.46 -2.31
C SER A 261 11.27 19.29 -1.50
N ASP A 262 12.41 19.50 -2.16
CA ASP A 262 13.75 19.47 -1.58
C ASP A 262 14.13 20.71 -0.78
N LEU A 263 13.19 21.63 -0.54
CA LEU A 263 13.41 22.88 0.20
C LEU A 263 14.09 22.66 1.57
N SER A 264 14.88 23.63 2.01
CA SER A 264 15.36 23.72 3.40
C SER A 264 14.19 23.97 4.35
N ASN A 265 14.35 23.68 5.63
CA ASN A 265 13.26 23.87 6.61
C ASN A 265 12.78 25.34 6.65
N VAL A 266 13.73 26.28 6.66
CA VAL A 266 13.46 27.73 6.64
C VAL A 266 12.69 28.13 5.36
N ALA A 267 13.11 27.63 4.20
CA ALA A 267 12.43 27.92 2.94
C ALA A 267 11.04 27.27 2.86
N LYS A 268 10.85 26.08 3.46
CA LYS A 268 9.53 25.42 3.57
C LYS A 268 8.56 26.22 4.42
N GLU A 269 8.97 26.66 5.61
CA GLU A 269 8.13 27.48 6.49
C GLU A 269 7.67 28.75 5.79
N LYS A 270 8.60 29.48 5.17
CA LYS A 270 8.25 30.72 4.46
C LYS A 270 7.35 30.48 3.25
N ALA A 271 7.59 29.42 2.48
CA ALA A 271 6.72 29.06 1.35
C ALA A 271 5.31 28.67 1.81
N LEU A 272 5.18 27.98 2.95
CA LEU A 272 3.88 27.63 3.53
C LEU A 272 3.12 28.86 4.03
N GLU A 273 3.80 29.78 4.72
CA GLU A 273 3.22 31.05 5.18
C GLU A 273 2.62 31.84 4.00
N GLU A 274 3.39 31.98 2.92
CA GLU A 274 2.95 32.69 1.71
C GLU A 274 1.83 31.94 0.97
N ALA A 275 1.85 30.59 0.95
CA ALA A 275 0.74 29.81 0.40
C ALA A 275 -0.55 30.01 1.22
N HIS A 276 -0.45 30.12 2.55
CA HIS A 276 -1.58 30.42 3.41
C HIS A 276 -2.15 31.81 3.12
N ARG A 277 -1.31 32.81 2.92
CA ARG A 277 -1.72 34.17 2.51
C ARG A 277 -2.40 34.18 1.13
N LEU A 278 -1.86 33.40 0.18
CA LEU A 278 -2.44 33.25 -1.17
C LEU A 278 -3.88 32.73 -1.12
N LYS A 279 -4.22 31.83 -0.18
CA LYS A 279 -5.57 31.27 -0.01
C LYS A 279 -6.61 32.33 0.34
N SER A 280 -6.24 33.34 1.13
CA SER A 280 -7.14 34.42 1.55
C SER A 280 -7.31 35.53 0.52
N LEU A 281 -6.48 35.55 -0.53
CA LEU A 281 -6.49 36.63 -1.52
C LEU A 281 -7.44 36.31 -2.69
N PRO A 282 -8.18 37.31 -3.19
CA PRO A 282 -8.91 37.17 -4.45
C PRO A 282 -7.97 36.91 -5.62
N THR A 283 -8.31 35.99 -6.52
CA THR A 283 -7.47 35.57 -7.67
C THR A 283 -7.18 36.69 -8.66
N TYR A 284 -8.03 37.70 -8.76
CA TYR A 284 -7.83 38.87 -9.61
C TYR A 284 -6.92 39.94 -8.98
N SER A 285 -6.49 39.77 -7.73
CA SER A 285 -5.59 40.72 -7.06
C SER A 285 -4.18 40.67 -7.67
N PRO A 286 -3.54 41.82 -7.94
CA PRO A 286 -2.12 41.85 -8.31
C PRO A 286 -1.22 41.14 -7.31
N GLU A 287 -1.56 41.19 -6.02
CA GLU A 287 -0.83 40.51 -4.95
C GLU A 287 -0.86 38.99 -5.08
N TYR A 288 -1.97 38.42 -5.60
CA TYR A 288 -2.10 36.99 -5.83
C TYR A 288 -1.04 36.50 -6.84
N SER A 289 -0.87 37.23 -7.95
CA SER A 289 0.14 36.92 -8.97
C SER A 289 1.57 37.03 -8.40
N ILE A 290 1.84 38.06 -7.59
CA ILE A 290 3.16 38.28 -6.98
C ILE A 290 3.53 37.11 -6.05
N ILE A 291 2.62 36.70 -5.16
CA ILE A 291 2.87 35.60 -4.20
C ILE A 291 3.00 34.27 -4.94
N LYS A 292 2.16 34.01 -5.95
CA LYS A 292 2.25 32.79 -6.78
C LYS A 292 3.62 32.69 -7.47
N ASN A 293 4.06 33.77 -8.11
CA ASN A 293 5.37 33.83 -8.76
C ASN A 293 6.53 33.63 -7.76
N TYR A 294 6.42 34.19 -6.56
CA TYR A 294 7.42 34.01 -5.50
C TYR A 294 7.53 32.54 -5.06
N ILE A 295 6.41 31.87 -4.83
CA ILE A 295 6.40 30.44 -4.47
C ILE A 295 6.98 29.59 -5.60
N ASP A 296 6.62 29.90 -6.85
CA ASP A 296 7.17 29.21 -8.02
C ASP A 296 8.70 29.40 -8.15
N TRP A 297 9.23 30.58 -7.83
CA TRP A 297 10.66 30.82 -7.78
C TRP A 297 11.34 29.92 -6.74
N ILE A 298 10.86 29.92 -5.51
CA ILE A 298 11.40 29.10 -4.42
C ILE A 298 11.40 27.62 -4.78
N LEU A 299 10.30 27.11 -5.33
CA LEU A 299 10.15 25.70 -5.73
C LEU A 299 11.05 25.32 -6.92
N SER A 300 11.38 26.28 -7.78
CA SER A 300 12.21 26.04 -8.96
C SER A 300 13.72 26.06 -8.70
N LEU A 301 14.15 26.52 -7.52
CA LEU A 301 15.57 26.59 -7.17
C LEU A 301 16.10 25.21 -6.72
N PRO A 302 17.36 24.88 -7.03
CA PRO A 302 17.99 23.69 -6.48
C PRO A 302 18.35 23.94 -5.01
N TRP A 303 17.87 23.11 -4.10
CA TRP A 303 18.20 23.21 -2.66
C TRP A 303 19.11 22.08 -2.18
N LYS A 304 18.91 20.87 -2.72
CA LYS A 304 19.68 19.67 -2.35
C LYS A 304 20.31 18.94 -3.54
N ARG A 305 19.83 19.20 -4.76
CA ARG A 305 20.25 18.47 -5.97
C ARG A 305 21.70 18.80 -6.32
N VAL A 306 22.56 17.78 -6.32
CA VAL A 306 24.01 17.89 -6.55
C VAL A 306 24.41 17.01 -7.76
N THR A 307 25.36 17.49 -8.58
CA THR A 307 26.03 16.66 -9.59
C THR A 307 27.17 15.86 -8.98
N VAL A 308 27.44 14.65 -9.49
CA VAL A 308 28.59 13.86 -9.04
C VAL A 308 29.86 14.49 -9.59
N ASP A 309 30.71 14.97 -8.70
CA ASP A 309 31.98 15.58 -9.07
C ASP A 309 32.97 14.54 -9.62
N ASN A 310 33.71 14.92 -10.65
CA ASN A 310 34.81 14.15 -11.22
C ASN A 310 36.14 14.88 -11.04
N PHE A 311 37.03 14.31 -10.24
CA PHE A 311 38.38 14.84 -9.99
C PHE A 311 39.48 13.98 -10.62
N ASP A 312 39.20 13.30 -11.73
CA ASP A 312 40.22 12.62 -12.52
C ASP A 312 41.03 13.62 -13.35
N ILE A 313 42.25 13.92 -12.86
CA ILE A 313 43.20 14.83 -13.50
C ILE A 313 43.63 14.33 -14.89
N LYS A 314 43.67 13.01 -15.13
CA LYS A 314 44.00 12.48 -16.46
C LYS A 314 42.90 12.80 -17.46
N LEU A 315 41.64 12.59 -17.06
CA LEU A 315 40.48 12.95 -17.86
C LEU A 315 40.41 14.47 -18.09
N ALA A 316 40.65 15.28 -17.06
CA ALA A 316 40.70 16.74 -17.20
C ALA A 316 41.77 17.19 -18.21
N LYS A 317 42.99 16.61 -18.15
CA LYS A 317 44.06 16.87 -19.10
C LYS A 317 43.65 16.53 -20.53
N ASN A 318 42.97 15.40 -20.74
CA ASN A 318 42.49 14.98 -22.05
C ASN A 318 41.43 15.94 -22.61
N ILE A 319 40.45 16.36 -21.79
CA ILE A 319 39.41 17.31 -22.20
C ILE A 319 40.01 18.67 -22.54
N LEU A 320 40.88 19.21 -21.69
CA LEU A 320 41.57 20.47 -21.95
C LEU A 320 42.41 20.42 -23.23
N SER A 321 43.09 19.30 -23.48
CA SER A 321 43.91 19.12 -24.68
C SER A 321 43.08 18.95 -25.94
N LYS A 322 41.91 18.31 -25.85
CA LYS A 322 40.97 18.12 -26.95
C LYS A 322 40.28 19.42 -27.35
N ASN A 323 39.83 20.20 -26.36
CA ASN A 323 39.01 21.40 -26.61
C ASN A 323 39.85 22.65 -26.93
N HIS A 324 41.13 22.66 -26.55
CA HIS A 324 42.00 23.83 -26.71
C HIS A 324 43.34 23.40 -27.28
N TYR A 325 43.77 24.01 -28.39
CA TYR A 325 45.12 23.80 -28.91
C TYR A 325 46.14 24.71 -28.20
N GLY A 326 47.36 24.23 -27.95
CA GLY A 326 48.39 25.01 -27.26
C GLY A 326 48.11 25.26 -25.77
N LEU A 327 48.36 26.48 -25.28
CA LEU A 327 48.09 26.94 -23.91
C LEU A 327 48.69 26.05 -22.80
N ALA A 328 49.90 25.53 -23.00
CA ALA A 328 50.53 24.55 -22.08
C ALA A 328 50.56 25.06 -20.62
N GLN A 329 51.07 26.27 -20.40
CA GLN A 329 51.16 26.88 -19.06
C GLN A 329 49.79 27.10 -18.42
N VAL A 330 48.78 27.55 -19.18
CA VAL A 330 47.42 27.78 -18.65
C VAL A 330 46.76 26.46 -18.28
N LYS A 331 46.89 25.43 -19.13
CA LYS A 331 46.35 24.10 -18.85
C LYS A 331 47.01 23.46 -17.63
N GLU A 332 48.33 23.59 -17.51
CA GLU A 332 49.08 23.11 -16.35
C GLU A 332 48.56 23.76 -15.07
N ARG A 333 48.37 25.09 -15.07
CA ARG A 333 47.79 25.81 -13.93
C ARG A 333 46.37 25.38 -13.57
N ILE A 334 45.52 25.08 -14.57
CA ILE A 334 44.18 24.52 -14.35
C ILE A 334 44.28 23.13 -13.72
N LEU A 335 45.20 22.28 -14.16
CA LEU A 335 45.40 20.94 -13.60
C LEU A 335 45.93 20.98 -12.17
N GLU A 336 46.83 21.90 -11.85
CA GLU A 336 47.28 22.17 -10.47
C GLU A 336 46.09 22.57 -9.59
N TYR A 337 45.27 23.50 -10.08
CA TYR A 337 44.08 23.96 -9.37
C TYR A 337 43.10 22.80 -9.08
N LEU A 338 42.77 22.00 -10.09
CA LEU A 338 41.91 20.81 -9.91
C LEU A 338 42.54 19.77 -8.97
N SER A 339 43.87 19.67 -8.95
CA SER A 339 44.58 18.77 -8.03
C SER A 339 44.48 19.24 -6.58
N VAL A 340 44.51 20.56 -6.34
CA VAL A 340 44.26 21.14 -5.01
C VAL A 340 42.82 20.87 -4.58
N LEU A 341 41.82 21.07 -5.45
CA LEU A 341 40.42 20.76 -5.15
C LEU A 341 40.21 19.27 -4.83
N LYS A 342 40.94 18.37 -5.49
CA LYS A 342 40.89 16.92 -5.23
C LYS A 342 41.38 16.57 -3.82
N LEU A 343 42.44 17.23 -3.36
CA LEU A 343 43.02 17.02 -2.03
C LEU A 343 42.19 17.69 -0.94
N SER A 344 41.74 18.91 -1.21
CA SER A 344 40.94 19.70 -0.30
C SER A 344 39.46 19.54 -0.64
N LYS A 345 38.83 18.50 -0.07
CA LYS A 345 37.39 18.27 -0.18
C LYS A 345 36.52 19.48 0.24
N ASN A 346 37.12 20.43 0.96
CA ASN A 346 36.49 21.63 1.52
C ASN A 346 37.26 22.93 1.20
N SER A 347 38.04 23.05 0.11
CA SER A 347 38.74 24.32 -0.20
C SER A 347 37.75 25.41 -0.61
N LYS A 348 37.21 26.03 0.42
CA LYS A 348 36.55 27.32 0.48
C LYS A 348 37.60 28.40 0.19
N GLY A 349 37.69 28.90 -1.05
CA GLY A 349 38.33 30.22 -1.28
C GLY A 349 39.40 30.38 -2.36
N HIS A 350 39.49 29.52 -3.36
CA HIS A 350 40.36 29.79 -4.51
C HIS A 350 39.53 29.97 -5.78
N ILE A 351 39.32 31.23 -6.16
CA ILE A 351 38.64 31.62 -7.40
C ILE A 351 39.67 31.65 -8.52
N LEU A 352 39.33 31.12 -9.69
CA LEU A 352 40.25 31.08 -10.82
C LEU A 352 40.01 32.29 -11.73
N CYS A 353 40.94 33.25 -11.72
CA CYS A 353 40.86 34.44 -12.57
C CYS A 353 41.65 34.28 -13.87
N PHE A 354 40.96 34.40 -15.01
CA PHE A 354 41.58 34.38 -16.34
C PHE A 354 41.76 35.79 -16.91
N VAL A 355 43.02 36.23 -17.04
CA VAL A 355 43.38 37.53 -17.61
C VAL A 355 43.96 37.34 -19.01
N GLY A 356 43.60 38.22 -19.95
CA GLY A 356 44.03 38.15 -21.34
C GLY A 356 43.19 39.03 -22.29
N ALA A 357 43.61 39.16 -23.54
CA ALA A 357 42.86 39.88 -24.57
C ALA A 357 41.47 39.27 -24.82
N PRO A 358 40.50 40.02 -25.40
CA PRO A 358 39.25 39.44 -25.86
C PRO A 358 39.49 38.38 -26.95
N GLY A 359 38.67 37.33 -26.99
CA GLY A 359 38.76 36.28 -28.01
C GLY A 359 39.75 35.14 -27.75
N VAL A 360 40.52 35.18 -26.66
CA VAL A 360 41.54 34.14 -26.33
C VAL A 360 40.96 32.83 -25.76
N GLY A 361 39.64 32.66 -25.73
CA GLY A 361 39.01 31.41 -25.29
C GLY A 361 38.81 31.26 -23.76
N LYS A 362 38.75 32.36 -23.00
CA LYS A 362 38.54 32.30 -21.53
C LYS A 362 37.25 31.57 -21.15
N THR A 363 36.14 31.92 -21.79
CA THR A 363 34.83 31.30 -21.54
C THR A 363 34.83 29.82 -21.91
N SER A 364 35.51 29.43 -23.00
CA SER A 364 35.60 28.02 -23.42
C SER A 364 36.51 27.19 -22.50
N LEU A 365 37.51 27.81 -21.84
CA LEU A 365 38.27 27.17 -20.77
C LEU A 365 37.37 26.87 -19.57
N GLY A 366 36.55 27.83 -19.12
CA GLY A 366 35.57 27.61 -18.05
C GLY A 366 34.59 26.47 -18.35
N GLN A 367 34.09 26.38 -19.58
CA GLN A 367 33.25 25.26 -20.02
C GLN A 367 33.98 23.92 -19.95
N SER A 368 35.25 23.89 -20.33
CA SER A 368 36.06 22.66 -20.31
C SER A 368 36.38 22.22 -18.88
N ILE A 369 36.54 23.16 -17.94
CA ILE A 369 36.67 22.87 -16.51
C ILE A 369 35.37 22.24 -15.98
N ALA A 370 34.21 22.84 -16.26
CA ALA A 370 32.93 22.28 -15.86
C ALA A 370 32.69 20.88 -16.44
N GLN A 371 33.03 20.68 -17.72
CA GLN A 371 32.95 19.38 -18.38
C GLN A 371 33.88 18.34 -17.72
N ALA A 372 35.12 18.72 -17.41
CA ALA A 372 36.06 17.84 -16.73
C ALA A 372 35.59 17.45 -15.32
N MET A 373 34.96 18.37 -14.61
CA MET A 373 34.42 18.16 -13.27
C MET A 373 33.07 17.44 -13.24
N GLY A 374 32.41 17.25 -14.39
CA GLY A 374 31.05 16.71 -14.43
C GLY A 374 29.97 17.66 -13.87
N ARG A 375 30.29 18.95 -13.74
CA ARG A 375 29.41 19.97 -13.18
C ARG A 375 28.66 20.74 -14.27
N ARG A 376 27.51 21.32 -13.92
CA ARG A 376 26.76 22.22 -14.82
C ARG A 376 27.52 23.55 -14.97
N PHE A 377 27.59 24.08 -16.18
CA PHE A 377 28.19 25.37 -16.47
C PHE A 377 27.12 26.45 -16.63
N VAL A 378 27.30 27.58 -15.97
CA VAL A 378 26.53 28.81 -16.19
C VAL A 378 27.46 30.00 -16.30
N ARG A 379 27.05 31.00 -17.06
CA ARG A 379 27.84 32.22 -17.31
C ARG A 379 27.01 33.45 -16.98
N ILE A 380 27.63 34.39 -16.28
CA ILE A 380 27.10 35.73 -16.03
C ILE A 380 28.06 36.74 -16.63
N SER A 381 27.54 37.63 -17.48
CA SER A 381 28.30 38.78 -17.97
C SER A 381 28.18 39.90 -16.95
N LEU A 382 29.31 40.38 -16.46
CA LEU A 382 29.39 41.48 -15.49
C LEU A 382 29.56 42.84 -16.16
N GLY A 383 29.94 42.84 -17.44
CA GLY A 383 29.99 44.05 -18.25
C GLY A 383 28.66 44.79 -18.27
N GLY A 384 28.72 46.08 -17.94
CA GLY A 384 27.56 46.97 -17.97
C GLY A 384 26.63 46.88 -16.76
N ILE A 385 26.96 46.07 -15.75
CA ILE A 385 26.22 46.06 -14.49
C ILE A 385 26.52 47.35 -13.72
N LYS A 386 25.47 48.07 -13.37
CA LYS A 386 25.57 49.37 -12.67
C LYS A 386 24.97 49.37 -11.27
N ASP A 387 24.13 48.39 -10.94
CA ASP A 387 23.39 48.35 -9.68
C ASP A 387 23.55 47.00 -8.98
N GLU A 388 23.65 47.02 -7.65
CA GLU A 388 23.67 45.85 -6.78
C GLU A 388 22.40 44.99 -6.97
N SER A 389 21.28 45.64 -7.28
CA SER A 389 19.99 44.97 -7.52
C SER A 389 20.02 44.03 -8.72
N GLU A 390 20.92 44.22 -9.70
CA GLU A 390 21.07 43.25 -10.79
C GLU A 390 21.69 41.93 -10.30
N ILE A 391 22.46 41.97 -9.22
CA ILE A 391 23.13 40.81 -8.63
C ILE A 391 22.25 40.15 -7.57
N LYS A 392 21.67 40.94 -6.66
CA LYS A 392 20.86 40.49 -5.51
C LYS A 392 19.35 40.62 -5.68
N GLY A 393 18.87 41.12 -6.80
CA GLY A 393 17.45 41.31 -7.06
C GLY A 393 16.88 42.58 -6.42
N HIS A 394 15.61 42.85 -6.75
CA HIS A 394 14.82 43.91 -6.15
C HIS A 394 13.93 43.35 -5.05
N ARG A 395 13.58 44.19 -4.06
CA ARG A 395 12.56 43.82 -3.07
C ARG A 395 11.25 43.46 -3.77
N ARG A 396 10.62 42.38 -3.33
CA ARG A 396 9.38 41.83 -3.91
C ARG A 396 8.22 42.82 -3.96
N THR A 397 8.24 43.85 -3.13
CA THR A 397 7.22 44.91 -3.07
C THR A 397 7.21 45.84 -4.29
N TYR A 398 8.25 45.84 -5.12
CA TYR A 398 8.28 46.64 -6.35
C TYR A 398 7.55 45.94 -7.50
N VAL A 399 6.81 46.72 -8.29
CA VAL A 399 6.15 46.22 -9.51
C VAL A 399 7.21 45.72 -10.48
N GLY A 400 7.09 44.45 -10.91
CA GLY A 400 8.05 43.82 -11.81
C GLY A 400 9.36 43.37 -11.15
N ALA A 401 9.43 43.33 -9.81
CA ALA A 401 10.59 42.80 -9.09
C ALA A 401 10.89 41.36 -9.53
N MET A 402 12.18 41.08 -9.70
CA MET A 402 12.72 39.77 -10.06
C MET A 402 13.91 39.44 -9.14
N PRO A 403 14.21 38.15 -8.91
CA PRO A 403 15.45 37.74 -8.27
C PRO A 403 16.67 38.22 -9.04
N GLY A 404 17.79 38.36 -8.35
CA GLY A 404 19.05 38.76 -8.94
C GLY A 404 19.62 37.72 -9.91
N ARG A 405 20.57 38.14 -10.75
CA ARG A 405 21.21 37.27 -11.76
C ARG A 405 21.80 35.99 -11.16
N ILE A 406 22.28 36.03 -9.92
CA ILE A 406 22.81 34.85 -9.22
C ILE A 406 21.74 33.78 -9.05
N ILE A 407 20.60 34.13 -8.45
CA ILE A 407 19.47 33.22 -8.25
C ILE A 407 18.89 32.74 -9.59
N GLN A 408 18.80 33.63 -10.58
CA GLN A 408 18.37 33.25 -11.92
C GLN A 408 19.30 32.19 -12.54
N MET A 409 20.62 32.32 -12.38
CA MET A 409 21.57 31.33 -12.89
C MET A 409 21.58 30.05 -12.06
N MET A 410 21.34 30.10 -10.76
CA MET A 410 21.16 28.89 -9.94
C MET A 410 19.94 28.09 -10.40
N LYS A 411 18.81 28.76 -10.66
CA LYS A 411 17.63 28.14 -11.28
C LYS A 411 17.97 27.51 -12.63
N ARG A 412 18.73 28.20 -13.48
CA ARG A 412 19.15 27.69 -14.80
C ARG A 412 20.08 26.48 -14.69
N ALA A 413 20.97 26.47 -13.71
CA ALA A 413 21.87 25.34 -13.46
C ALA A 413 21.10 24.10 -12.96
N GLY A 414 20.07 24.31 -12.14
CA GLY A 414 19.22 23.26 -11.59
C GLY A 414 19.93 22.32 -10.62
N VAL A 415 21.13 22.68 -10.15
CA VAL A 415 21.95 21.95 -9.17
C VAL A 415 22.67 22.95 -8.26
N VAL A 416 23.07 22.54 -7.06
CA VAL A 416 23.71 23.42 -6.05
C VAL A 416 25.23 23.54 -6.20
N ASN A 417 25.87 22.67 -6.97
CA ASN A 417 27.33 22.70 -7.22
C ASN A 417 27.75 23.04 -8.67
N PRO A 418 27.15 24.05 -9.35
CA PRO A 418 27.56 24.43 -10.69
C PRO A 418 28.93 25.14 -10.70
N VAL A 419 29.48 25.26 -11.90
CA VAL A 419 30.58 26.19 -12.22
C VAL A 419 29.97 27.47 -12.77
N PHE A 420 30.20 28.57 -12.07
CA PHE A 420 29.82 29.92 -12.46
C PHE A 420 31.01 30.58 -13.13
N MET A 421 30.85 31.05 -14.37
CA MET A 421 31.81 31.93 -15.01
C MET A 421 31.34 33.38 -14.89
N LEU A 422 32.08 34.18 -14.14
CA LEU A 422 31.91 35.62 -14.04
C LEU A 422 32.75 36.31 -15.13
N ASP A 423 32.13 36.65 -16.24
CA ASP A 423 32.80 37.22 -17.42
C ASP A 423 32.86 38.75 -17.35
N GLU A 424 33.93 39.35 -17.88
CA GLU A 424 34.13 40.82 -17.91
C GLU A 424 34.08 41.54 -16.55
N ILE A 425 34.69 40.94 -15.51
CA ILE A 425 34.77 41.56 -14.18
C ILE A 425 35.51 42.91 -14.18
N ASP A 426 36.42 43.11 -15.14
CA ASP A 426 37.15 44.36 -15.38
C ASP A 426 36.26 45.52 -15.83
N LYS A 427 35.03 45.23 -16.27
CA LYS A 427 34.05 46.21 -16.73
C LYS A 427 32.96 46.53 -15.69
N LEU A 428 33.14 46.12 -14.44
CA LEU A 428 32.27 46.49 -13.32
C LEU A 428 32.50 47.95 -12.89
N GLY A 429 31.43 48.67 -12.55
CA GLY A 429 31.53 49.89 -11.73
C GLY A 429 31.90 51.21 -12.44
N GLY A 430 31.53 51.37 -13.71
CA GLY A 430 31.86 52.58 -14.48
C GLY A 430 31.11 53.88 -14.13
N ASP A 431 30.05 53.84 -13.32
CA ASP A 431 29.21 55.03 -13.01
C ASP A 431 28.76 55.11 -11.54
N PHE A 432 28.66 56.36 -11.04
CA PHE A 432 28.61 56.85 -9.65
C PHE A 432 27.44 56.44 -8.71
N LYS A 433 26.65 55.39 -8.98
CA LYS A 433 25.55 54.97 -8.08
C LYS A 433 25.62 53.50 -7.68
N GLY A 434 26.04 53.26 -6.44
CA GLY A 434 26.15 51.92 -5.84
C GLY A 434 27.50 51.27 -6.14
N ASP A 435 28.04 50.51 -5.18
CA ASP A 435 29.24 49.69 -5.42
C ASP A 435 28.81 48.23 -5.63
N PRO A 436 28.60 47.77 -6.87
CA PRO A 436 28.20 46.38 -7.15
C PRO A 436 29.26 45.37 -6.69
N SER A 437 30.50 45.81 -6.46
CA SER A 437 31.60 44.98 -5.95
C SER A 437 31.29 44.43 -4.56
N SER A 438 30.56 45.19 -3.74
CA SER A 438 30.15 44.77 -2.40
C SER A 438 29.26 43.52 -2.41
N ALA A 439 28.33 43.41 -3.38
CA ALA A 439 27.54 42.19 -3.55
C ALA A 439 28.41 41.00 -3.98
N PHE A 440 29.45 41.22 -4.79
CA PHE A 440 30.37 40.15 -5.17
C PHE A 440 31.19 39.64 -4.00
N LEU A 441 31.55 40.49 -3.03
CA LEU A 441 32.24 40.02 -1.82
C LEU A 441 31.39 39.02 -1.04
N GLU A 442 30.08 39.26 -0.89
CA GLU A 442 29.18 38.31 -0.22
C GLU A 442 29.07 36.95 -0.95
N ILE A 443 29.13 36.97 -2.29
CA ILE A 443 29.02 35.78 -3.14
C ILE A 443 30.32 34.98 -3.19
N LEU A 444 31.44 35.69 -3.28
CA LEU A 444 32.77 35.13 -3.52
C LEU A 444 33.49 34.76 -2.22
N ASP A 445 33.14 35.39 -1.09
CA ASP A 445 33.71 35.07 0.22
C ASP A 445 33.14 33.73 0.74
N PRO A 446 33.99 32.70 0.90
CA PRO A 446 33.54 31.40 1.40
C PRO A 446 33.06 31.37 2.86
N GLN A 447 33.31 32.44 3.61
CA GLN A 447 32.81 32.59 4.98
C GLN A 447 31.37 33.09 5.03
N ILE A 448 30.91 33.76 3.98
CA ILE A 448 29.62 34.47 3.94
C ILE A 448 28.66 33.83 2.93
N ASN A 449 29.19 33.24 1.84
CA ASN A 449 28.37 32.77 0.73
C ASN A 449 27.46 31.57 1.05
N ASN A 450 27.56 30.97 2.23
CA ASN A 450 26.63 29.95 2.72
C ASN A 450 25.29 30.52 3.16
N SER A 451 25.20 31.83 3.38
CA SER A 451 23.99 32.54 3.79
C SER A 451 23.70 33.74 2.87
N PHE A 452 23.94 33.59 1.55
CA PHE A 452 23.70 34.67 0.59
C PHE A 452 22.23 35.09 0.60
N SER A 453 21.98 36.39 0.72
CA SER A 453 20.63 36.95 0.80
C SER A 453 20.26 37.73 -0.47
N ASP A 454 19.32 37.17 -1.25
CA ASP A 454 18.68 37.87 -2.36
C ASP A 454 17.48 38.70 -1.87
N ASN A 455 17.38 39.95 -2.30
CA ASN A 455 16.35 40.91 -1.88
C ASN A 455 14.93 40.49 -2.29
N TYR A 456 14.79 39.67 -3.33
CA TYR A 456 13.48 39.18 -3.77
C TYR A 456 13.06 37.94 -2.98
N LEU A 457 14.00 37.02 -2.76
CA LEU A 457 13.74 35.78 -2.02
C LEU A 457 13.57 36.04 -0.52
N GLU A 458 14.35 36.97 0.04
CA GLU A 458 14.37 37.29 1.48
C GLU A 458 14.55 36.03 2.35
N ILE A 459 15.29 35.05 1.84
CA ILE A 459 15.72 33.82 2.52
C ILE A 459 17.18 33.57 2.17
N GLU A 460 17.93 33.06 3.14
CA GLU A 460 19.32 32.67 2.94
C GLU A 460 19.43 31.51 1.96
N TYR A 461 20.35 31.63 1.00
CA TYR A 461 20.62 30.62 -0.02
C TYR A 461 22.09 30.23 -0.01
N ASP A 462 22.37 28.93 0.10
CA ASP A 462 23.73 28.41 0.23
C ASP A 462 24.44 28.30 -1.14
N LEU A 463 25.40 29.19 -1.38
CA LEU A 463 26.27 29.19 -2.57
C LEU A 463 27.62 28.52 -2.32
N SER A 464 27.88 27.96 -1.13
CA SER A 464 29.21 27.46 -0.75
C SER A 464 29.73 26.30 -1.61
N LYS A 465 28.85 25.62 -2.34
CA LYS A 465 29.18 24.52 -3.27
C LYS A 465 29.42 24.97 -4.70
N VAL A 466 29.10 26.23 -5.02
CA VAL A 466 29.35 26.84 -6.33
C VAL A 466 30.84 27.04 -6.52
N LEU A 467 31.35 26.69 -7.70
CA LEU A 467 32.71 27.03 -8.11
C LEU A 467 32.65 28.31 -8.95
N PHE A 468 33.32 29.38 -8.50
CA PHE A 468 33.38 30.66 -9.21
C PHE A 468 34.69 30.82 -10.01
#